data_AF-A0AAJ1WPN7-F1
#
_entry.id   AF-A0AAJ1WPN7-F1
#
_cell.length_a   1.000
_cell.length_b   1.000
_cell.length_c   1.000
_cell.angle_alpha   90.00
_cell.angle_beta   90.00
_cell.angle_gamma   90.00
#
_symmetry.space_group_name_H-M   'P 1'
#
loop_
_entity.id
_entity.type
_entity.pdbx_description
1 polymer ?
#
loop_
_entity_poly.entity_id
_entity_poly.type
_entity_poly.pdbx_seq_one_letter_code
_entity_poly.pdbx_strand_id
1 'polypeptide(L)'
;MTEGTTTAKAGDELSHLEQEGEIAADYLEGLLDIADLDGDIDMDVEADRAAVSIISDSGSRDLQKLVGRDGEVLEALQELTRLAVHRETGDRSRLMLDIGGYRAKKREELSEIGAKAAADARSTGEAVRLDPMTPFERKVVHDAVKAAGLRSESEGEEPQRFVVVLPA
;
A
#
# COMPACT_ATOMS: atom_id res chain seq x y z
N MET A 1 13.28 -34.41 -16.83
CA MET A 1 11.80 -34.42 -16.66
C MET A 1 11.40 -33.44 -15.55
N THR A 2 11.96 -32.22 -15.52
CA THR A 2 11.75 -31.25 -14.41
C THR A 2 11.35 -29.85 -14.90
N GLU A 3 11.27 -29.61 -16.20
CA GLU A 3 10.92 -28.29 -16.77
C GLU A 3 9.40 -28.10 -16.94
N GLY A 4 8.59 -29.16 -16.94
CA GLY A 4 7.14 -29.08 -17.18
C GLY A 4 6.29 -28.70 -15.97
N THR A 5 6.81 -28.80 -14.74
CA THR A 5 6.03 -28.56 -13.52
C THR A 5 6.02 -27.08 -13.10
N THR A 6 7.09 -26.33 -13.39
CA THR A 6 7.21 -24.91 -13.00
C THR A 6 6.30 -24.01 -13.83
N THR A 7 6.14 -24.28 -15.12
CA THR A 7 5.35 -23.46 -16.05
C THR A 7 3.85 -23.59 -15.78
N ALA A 8 3.37 -24.77 -15.40
CA ALA A 8 1.95 -25.00 -15.07
C ALA A 8 1.54 -24.33 -13.76
N LYS A 9 2.42 -24.36 -12.73
CA LYS A 9 2.17 -23.70 -11.44
C LYS A 9 2.17 -22.17 -11.56
N ALA A 10 3.07 -21.62 -12.38
CA ALA A 10 3.11 -20.18 -12.65
C ALA A 10 1.87 -19.68 -13.41
N GLY A 11 1.33 -20.49 -14.33
CA GLY A 11 0.08 -20.16 -15.02
C GLY A 11 -1.15 -20.21 -14.12
N ASP A 12 -1.19 -21.15 -13.18
CA ASP A 12 -2.25 -21.27 -12.16
C ASP A 12 -2.22 -20.10 -11.16
N GLU A 13 -1.02 -19.72 -10.71
CA GLU A 13 -0.81 -18.55 -9.84
C GLU A 13 -1.21 -17.24 -10.53
N LEU A 14 -0.84 -17.05 -11.81
CA LEU A 14 -1.23 -15.87 -12.57
C LEU A 14 -2.75 -15.80 -12.73
N SER A 15 -3.40 -16.91 -13.11
CA SER A 15 -4.85 -16.98 -13.25
C SER A 15 -5.58 -16.67 -11.94
N HIS A 16 -5.02 -17.09 -10.79
CA HIS A 16 -5.58 -16.78 -9.48
C HIS A 16 -5.48 -15.28 -9.16
N LEU A 17 -4.33 -14.65 -9.44
CA LEU A 17 -4.14 -13.22 -9.23
C LEU A 17 -5.01 -12.36 -10.16
N GLU A 18 -5.20 -12.78 -11.41
CA GLU A 18 -6.14 -12.16 -12.34
C GLU A 18 -7.57 -12.22 -11.80
N GLN A 19 -8.00 -13.39 -11.31
CA GLN A 19 -9.31 -13.56 -10.68
C GLN A 19 -9.48 -12.68 -9.42
N GLU A 20 -8.46 -12.58 -8.56
CA GLU A 20 -8.50 -11.67 -7.41
C GLU A 20 -8.68 -10.20 -7.85
N GLY A 21 -7.98 -9.80 -8.92
CA GLY A 21 -8.10 -8.48 -9.53
C GLY A 21 -9.51 -8.20 -10.02
N GLU A 22 -10.10 -9.11 -10.78
CA GLU A 22 -11.47 -8.99 -11.33
C GLU A 22 -12.50 -8.79 -10.22
N ILE A 23 -12.48 -9.64 -9.18
CA ILE A 23 -13.43 -9.53 -8.06
C ILE A 23 -13.25 -8.19 -7.32
N ALA A 24 -12.02 -7.74 -7.17
CA ALA A 24 -11.72 -6.47 -6.54
C ALA A 24 -12.20 -5.28 -7.37
N ALA A 25 -12.01 -5.32 -8.69
CA ALA A 25 -12.50 -4.32 -9.62
C ALA A 25 -14.03 -4.24 -9.58
N ASP A 26 -14.73 -5.37 -9.68
CA ASP A 26 -16.20 -5.43 -9.59
C ASP A 26 -16.72 -4.81 -8.29
N TYR A 27 -16.07 -5.11 -7.16
CA TYR A 27 -16.44 -4.56 -5.86
C TYR A 27 -16.27 -3.03 -5.80
N LEU A 28 -15.15 -2.53 -6.33
CA LEU A 28 -14.83 -1.12 -6.34
C LEU A 28 -15.71 -0.35 -7.34
N GLU A 29 -15.97 -0.91 -8.53
CA GLU A 29 -16.86 -0.34 -9.54
C GLU A 29 -18.27 -0.16 -8.96
N GLY A 30 -18.82 -1.20 -8.33
CA GLY A 30 -20.12 -1.11 -7.66
C GLY A 30 -20.17 -0.06 -6.56
N LEU A 31 -19.07 0.17 -5.84
CA LEU A 31 -18.97 1.25 -4.86
C LEU A 31 -18.98 2.62 -5.53
N LEU A 32 -18.17 2.82 -6.58
CA LEU A 32 -18.08 4.08 -7.32
C LEU A 32 -19.43 4.48 -7.89
N ASP A 33 -20.15 3.52 -8.49
CA ASP A 33 -21.50 3.70 -9.02
C ASP A 33 -22.50 4.13 -7.94
N ILE A 34 -22.51 3.44 -6.79
CA ILE A 34 -23.43 3.75 -5.69
C ILE A 34 -23.13 5.13 -5.10
N ALA A 35 -21.86 5.50 -5.04
CA ALA A 35 -21.40 6.75 -4.46
C ALA A 35 -21.43 7.93 -5.44
N ASP A 36 -21.77 7.70 -6.72
CA ASP A 36 -21.74 8.68 -7.80
C ASP A 36 -20.36 9.36 -7.90
N LEU A 37 -19.30 8.54 -7.97
CA LEU A 37 -17.91 8.97 -8.03
C LEU A 37 -17.26 8.54 -9.35
N ASP A 38 -16.66 9.50 -10.05
CA ASP A 38 -15.90 9.21 -11.27
C ASP A 38 -14.54 8.56 -10.96
N GLY A 39 -14.23 7.49 -11.66
CA GLY A 39 -12.91 6.86 -11.65
C GLY A 39 -12.85 5.65 -12.57
N ASP A 40 -11.75 5.52 -13.31
CA ASP A 40 -11.45 4.33 -14.09
C ASP A 40 -10.62 3.36 -13.26
N ILE A 41 -10.89 2.07 -13.39
CA ILE A 41 -10.22 1.02 -12.64
C ILE A 41 -9.23 0.31 -13.57
N ASP A 42 -7.96 0.33 -13.19
CA ASP A 42 -6.91 -0.46 -13.80
C ASP A 42 -6.50 -1.61 -12.89
N MET A 43 -6.22 -2.77 -13.49
CA MET A 43 -5.73 -3.96 -12.80
C MET A 43 -4.36 -4.34 -13.33
N ASP A 44 -3.47 -4.76 -12.44
CA ASP A 44 -2.14 -5.28 -12.77
C ASP A 44 -1.72 -6.36 -11.76
N VAL A 45 -0.59 -7.03 -12.03
CA VAL A 45 0.06 -7.97 -11.13
C VAL A 45 1.45 -7.44 -10.77
N GLU A 46 1.62 -6.99 -9.53
CA GLU A 46 2.86 -6.40 -9.05
C GLU A 46 3.46 -7.17 -7.88
N ALA A 47 4.65 -7.75 -8.04
CA ALA A 47 5.36 -8.45 -6.97
C ALA A 47 4.53 -9.59 -6.34
N ASP A 48 4.00 -10.48 -7.19
CA ASP A 48 3.24 -11.68 -6.82
C ASP A 48 1.95 -11.40 -6.02
N ARG A 49 1.26 -10.31 -6.38
CA ARG A 49 -0.04 -9.93 -5.83
C ARG A 49 -0.82 -9.15 -6.87
N ALA A 50 -2.15 -9.22 -6.79
CA ALA A 50 -3.03 -8.36 -7.54
C ALA A 50 -2.86 -6.89 -7.09
N ALA A 51 -2.85 -5.99 -8.04
CA ALA A 51 -2.80 -4.55 -7.83
C ALA A 51 -3.98 -3.92 -8.57
N VAL A 52 -4.72 -3.07 -7.88
CA VAL A 52 -5.85 -2.33 -8.46
C VAL A 52 -5.62 -0.85 -8.23
N SER A 53 -5.82 -0.05 -9.27
CA SER A 53 -5.64 1.39 -9.22
C SER A 53 -6.92 2.09 -9.68
N ILE A 54 -7.35 3.11 -8.93
CA ILE A 54 -8.41 4.00 -9.37
C ILE A 54 -7.76 5.29 -9.88
N ILE A 55 -7.93 5.56 -11.17
CA ILE A 55 -7.42 6.76 -11.83
C ILE A 55 -8.58 7.65 -12.29
N SER A 56 -8.30 8.92 -12.53
CA SER A 56 -9.27 9.83 -13.13
C SER A 56 -8.52 10.90 -13.91
N ASP A 57 -8.96 11.14 -15.14
CA ASP A 57 -8.39 12.14 -16.04
C ASP A 57 -8.63 13.58 -15.56
N SER A 58 -9.72 13.77 -14.81
CA SER A 58 -9.96 15.00 -14.09
C SER A 58 -9.28 14.85 -12.73
N GLY A 59 -8.47 15.83 -12.28
CA GLY A 59 -7.85 15.82 -10.95
C GLY A 59 -8.90 15.92 -9.84
N SER A 60 -9.75 14.90 -9.75
CA SER A 60 -11.13 15.01 -9.33
C SER A 60 -11.17 15.07 -7.82
N ARG A 61 -12.07 15.91 -7.31
CA ARG A 61 -12.37 15.96 -5.88
C ARG A 61 -12.83 14.60 -5.37
N ASP A 62 -13.26 13.71 -6.25
CA ASP A 62 -13.78 12.39 -5.92
C ASP A 62 -12.66 11.41 -5.56
N LEU A 63 -11.54 11.41 -6.30
CA LEU A 63 -10.36 10.66 -5.88
C LEU A 63 -9.84 11.15 -4.51
N GLN A 64 -9.89 12.47 -4.24
CA GLN A 64 -9.49 12.99 -2.92
C GLN A 64 -10.40 12.49 -1.79
N LYS A 65 -11.71 12.31 -2.03
CA LYS A 65 -12.62 11.72 -1.05
C LYS A 65 -12.30 10.25 -0.79
N LEU A 66 -11.96 9.50 -1.85
CA LEU A 66 -11.60 8.08 -1.75
C LEU A 66 -10.24 7.85 -1.09
N VAL A 67 -9.32 8.81 -1.18
CA VAL A 67 -8.09 8.81 -0.39
C VAL A 67 -8.37 9.13 1.08
N GLY A 68 -9.20 10.14 1.34
CA GLY A 68 -9.50 10.62 2.68
C GLY A 68 -8.34 11.40 3.30
N ARG A 69 -8.45 11.71 4.60
CA ARG A 69 -7.37 12.39 5.31
C ARG A 69 -6.23 11.42 5.54
N ASP A 70 -5.02 11.82 5.13
CA ASP A 70 -3.79 11.02 5.32
C ASP A 70 -3.90 9.56 4.82
N GLY A 71 -4.78 9.30 3.84
CA GLY A 71 -4.97 7.96 3.25
C GLY A 71 -5.90 7.03 4.03
N GLU A 72 -6.58 7.50 5.08
CA GLU A 72 -7.40 6.64 5.96
C GLU A 72 -8.54 5.93 5.22
N VAL A 73 -9.16 6.58 4.23
CA VAL A 73 -10.26 5.99 3.45
C VAL A 73 -9.69 4.98 2.46
N LEU A 74 -8.55 5.27 1.82
CA LEU A 74 -7.87 4.34 0.92
C LEU A 74 -7.49 3.03 1.64
N GLU A 75 -6.98 3.11 2.86
CA GLU A 75 -6.67 1.90 3.64
C GLU A 75 -7.94 1.13 4.03
N ALA A 76 -9.01 1.83 4.43
CA ALA A 76 -10.29 1.17 4.72
C ALA A 76 -10.88 0.46 3.48
N LEU A 77 -10.84 1.12 2.32
CA LEU A 77 -11.30 0.55 1.06
C LEU A 77 -10.49 -0.67 0.67
N GLN A 78 -9.15 -0.63 0.80
CA GLN A 78 -8.31 -1.79 0.54
C GLN A 78 -8.71 -3.00 1.39
N GLU A 79 -8.93 -2.81 2.69
CA GLU A 79 -9.33 -3.91 3.58
C GLU A 79 -10.73 -4.43 3.24
N LEU A 80 -11.68 -3.56 2.91
CA LEU A 80 -13.00 -3.97 2.45
C LEU A 80 -12.93 -4.77 1.14
N THR A 81 -12.12 -4.34 0.18
CA THR A 81 -11.91 -5.05 -1.08
C THR A 81 -11.25 -6.41 -0.85
N ARG A 82 -10.23 -6.50 0.03
CA ARG A 82 -9.63 -7.79 0.41
C ARG A 82 -10.64 -8.73 1.05
N LEU A 83 -11.56 -8.21 1.86
CA LEU A 83 -12.65 -9.00 2.45
C LEU A 83 -13.66 -9.47 1.40
N ALA A 84 -13.95 -8.65 0.39
CA ALA A 84 -14.80 -9.02 -0.74
C ALA A 84 -14.15 -10.16 -1.54
N VAL A 85 -12.87 -10.05 -1.89
CA VAL A 85 -12.11 -11.12 -2.56
C VAL A 85 -12.12 -12.38 -1.71
N HIS A 86 -11.81 -12.28 -0.41
CA HIS A 86 -11.80 -13.43 0.50
C HIS A 86 -13.15 -14.14 0.59
N ARG A 87 -14.26 -13.38 0.55
CA ARG A 87 -15.60 -13.95 0.59
C ARG A 87 -15.90 -14.81 -0.64
N GLU A 88 -15.42 -14.39 -1.81
CA GLU A 88 -15.69 -15.08 -3.08
C GLU A 88 -14.70 -16.23 -3.34
N THR A 89 -13.42 -16.05 -3.03
CA THR A 89 -12.38 -17.06 -3.30
C THR A 89 -12.13 -18.01 -2.13
N GLY A 90 -12.42 -17.59 -0.89
CA GLY A 90 -12.05 -18.30 0.33
C GLY A 90 -10.60 -18.09 0.77
N ASP A 91 -9.77 -17.44 -0.04
CA ASP A 91 -8.36 -17.19 0.22
C ASP A 91 -8.12 -15.77 0.74
N ARG A 92 -7.10 -15.59 1.58
CA ARG A 92 -6.72 -14.25 2.03
C ARG A 92 -5.92 -13.55 0.95
N SER A 93 -6.55 -12.59 0.29
CA SER A 93 -5.87 -11.79 -0.74
C SER A 93 -4.81 -10.87 -0.14
N ARG A 94 -3.70 -10.72 -0.88
CA ARG A 94 -2.63 -9.74 -0.63
C ARG A 94 -2.76 -8.51 -1.52
N LEU A 95 -3.93 -8.33 -2.14
CA LEU A 95 -4.22 -7.26 -3.10
C LEU A 95 -3.85 -5.88 -2.55
N MET A 96 -3.31 -5.03 -3.41
CA MET A 96 -3.02 -3.64 -3.10
C MET A 96 -3.95 -2.72 -3.88
N LEU A 97 -4.42 -1.67 -3.20
CA LEU A 97 -5.19 -0.60 -3.81
C LEU A 97 -4.35 0.68 -3.86
N ASP A 98 -4.32 1.34 -5.01
CA ASP A 98 -3.86 2.72 -5.17
C ASP A 98 -4.97 3.61 -5.75
N ILE A 99 -4.94 4.89 -5.40
CA ILE A 99 -5.92 5.87 -5.87
C ILE A 99 -5.16 7.14 -6.27
N GLY A 100 -5.23 7.51 -7.55
CA GLY A 100 -4.63 8.74 -8.07
C GLY A 100 -3.12 8.87 -7.85
N GLY A 101 -2.38 7.76 -7.74
CA GLY A 101 -0.95 7.74 -7.46
C GLY A 101 -0.61 8.13 -6.01
N TYR A 102 -1.57 8.08 -5.09
CA TYR A 102 -1.38 8.51 -3.70
C TYR A 102 -0.26 7.74 -3.02
N ARG A 103 -0.22 6.41 -3.12
CA ARG A 103 0.82 5.61 -2.46
C ARG A 103 2.20 5.90 -3.03
N ALA A 104 2.31 6.17 -4.32
CA ALA A 104 3.58 6.51 -4.96
C ALA A 104 4.13 7.83 -4.42
N LYS A 105 3.31 8.90 -4.42
CA LYS A 105 3.65 10.22 -3.87
C LYS A 105 4.00 10.13 -2.39
N LYS A 106 3.15 9.45 -1.60
CA LYS A 106 3.36 9.29 -0.17
C LYS A 106 4.63 8.52 0.15
N ARG A 107 4.98 7.51 -0.68
CA ARG A 107 6.23 6.76 -0.53
C ARG A 107 7.46 7.63 -0.75
N GLU A 108 7.43 8.53 -1.74
CA GLU A 108 8.51 9.48 -2.00
C GLU A 108 8.72 10.41 -0.78
N GLU A 109 7.65 11.07 -0.31
CA GLU A 109 7.67 11.95 0.85
C GLU A 109 8.24 11.26 2.11
N LEU A 110 7.77 10.05 2.41
CA LEU A 110 8.21 9.30 3.59
C LEU A 110 9.63 8.78 3.46
N SER A 111 10.08 8.48 2.24
CA SER A 111 11.47 8.07 2.00
C SER A 111 12.42 9.23 2.30
N GLU A 112 12.05 10.46 1.92
CA GLU A 112 12.81 11.67 2.27
C GLU A 112 12.83 11.91 3.77
N ILE A 113 11.68 11.78 4.45
CA ILE A 113 11.59 11.89 5.92
C ILE A 113 12.49 10.87 6.61
N GLY A 114 12.44 9.61 6.18
CA GLY A 114 13.27 8.54 6.74
C GLY A 114 14.76 8.78 6.51
N ALA A 115 15.16 9.21 5.31
CA ALA A 115 16.54 9.53 4.99
C ALA A 115 17.06 10.71 5.83
N LYS A 116 16.25 11.76 5.98
CA LYS A 116 16.57 12.92 6.82
C LYS A 116 16.71 12.53 8.29
N ALA A 117 15.75 11.78 8.84
CA ALA A 117 15.80 11.30 10.21
C ALA A 117 17.04 10.44 10.49
N ALA A 118 17.45 9.62 9.51
CA ALA A 118 18.68 8.84 9.60
C ALA A 118 19.95 9.72 9.58
N ALA A 119 19.98 10.78 8.77
CA ALA A 119 21.08 11.75 8.78
C ALA A 119 21.16 12.52 10.11
N ASP A 120 20.01 12.93 10.65
CA ASP A 120 19.91 13.64 11.92
C ASP A 120 20.36 12.75 13.09
N ALA A 121 19.90 11.50 13.16
CA ALA A 121 20.32 10.55 14.19
C ALA A 121 21.83 10.26 14.12
N ARG A 122 22.39 10.16 12.90
CA ARG A 122 23.82 9.95 12.69
C ARG A 122 24.67 11.15 13.13
N SER A 123 24.19 12.38 12.87
CA SER A 123 24.95 13.60 13.18
C SER A 123 24.89 13.98 14.65
N THR A 124 23.73 13.79 15.29
CA THR A 124 23.51 14.12 16.69
C THR A 124 23.98 13.01 17.64
N GLY A 125 23.98 11.76 17.18
CA GLY A 125 24.22 10.60 18.04
C GLY A 125 23.03 10.29 18.97
N GLU A 126 21.88 10.91 18.74
CA GLU A 126 20.66 10.73 19.53
C GLU A 126 19.55 10.05 18.69
N ALA A 127 18.61 9.41 19.38
CA ALA A 127 17.48 8.78 18.71
C ALA A 127 16.47 9.83 18.23
N VAL A 128 16.03 9.71 16.97
CA VAL A 128 15.03 10.61 16.36
C VAL A 128 13.68 9.93 16.35
N ARG A 129 12.67 10.59 16.95
CA ARG A 129 11.28 10.12 16.95
C ARG A 129 10.51 10.86 15.86
N LEU A 130 9.78 10.12 15.04
CA LEU A 130 8.93 10.67 14.01
C LEU A 130 7.48 10.79 14.50
N ASP A 131 6.66 11.49 13.72
CA ASP A 131 5.23 11.59 13.98
C ASP A 131 4.53 10.22 13.85
N PRO A 132 3.40 10.00 14.55
CA PRO A 132 2.56 8.82 14.34
C PRO A 132 2.17 8.68 12.88
N MET A 133 2.21 7.45 12.38
CA MET A 133 1.93 7.13 10.97
C MET A 133 1.42 5.69 10.85
N THR A 134 0.65 5.40 9.81
CA THR A 134 0.02 4.11 9.54
C THR A 134 1.04 2.98 9.30
N PRO A 135 0.64 1.69 9.38
CA PRO A 135 1.55 0.57 9.11
C PRO A 135 2.29 0.65 7.77
N PHE A 136 1.60 1.09 6.70
CA PHE A 136 2.22 1.28 5.39
C PHE A 136 3.31 2.34 5.44
N GLU A 137 3.04 3.48 6.04
CA GLU A 137 3.97 4.60 6.13
C GLU A 137 5.20 4.23 6.97
N ARG A 138 5.00 3.57 8.12
CA ARG A 138 6.09 3.06 8.96
C ARG A 138 7.01 2.13 8.17
N LYS A 139 6.43 1.24 7.35
CA LYS A 139 7.21 0.32 6.52
C LYS A 139 8.11 1.07 5.53
N VAL A 140 7.59 2.09 4.85
CA VAL A 140 8.39 2.93 3.93
C VAL A 140 9.54 3.61 4.67
N VAL A 141 9.25 4.23 5.83
CA VAL A 141 10.28 4.89 6.65
C VAL A 141 11.35 3.90 7.13
N HIS A 142 10.95 2.72 7.61
CA HIS A 142 11.89 1.67 8.00
C HIS A 142 12.83 1.27 6.85
N ASP A 143 12.29 1.11 5.64
CA ASP A 143 13.06 0.76 4.46
C ASP A 143 14.04 1.88 4.07
N ALA A 144 13.61 3.15 4.14
CA ALA A 144 14.47 4.31 3.90
C ALA A 144 15.61 4.42 4.93
N VAL A 145 15.31 4.24 6.22
CA VAL A 145 16.30 4.26 7.31
C VAL A 145 17.32 3.13 7.14
N LYS A 146 16.84 1.93 6.77
CA LYS A 146 17.70 0.78 6.50
C LYS A 146 18.61 1.02 5.30
N ALA A 147 18.09 1.64 4.23
CA ALA A 147 18.88 2.04 3.07
C ALA A 147 19.98 3.07 3.43
N ALA A 148 19.71 3.95 4.39
CA ALA A 148 20.68 4.87 4.97
C ALA A 148 21.68 4.21 5.96
N GLY A 149 21.54 2.90 6.21
CA GLY A 149 22.44 2.11 7.05
C GLY A 149 22.21 2.24 8.56
N LEU A 150 21.06 2.76 8.99
CA LEU A 150 20.68 2.86 10.40
C LEU A 150 19.63 1.80 10.76
N ARG A 151 19.37 1.67 12.07
CA ARG A 151 18.28 0.83 12.59
C ARG A 151 17.11 1.71 13.00
N SER A 152 15.92 1.13 12.96
CA SER A 152 14.72 1.78 13.43
C SER A 152 13.78 0.78 14.09
N GLU A 153 13.00 1.27 15.03
CA GLU A 153 12.02 0.51 15.81
C GLU A 153 10.66 1.22 15.75
N SER A 154 9.57 0.46 15.84
CA SER A 154 8.22 1.02 15.91
C SER A 154 7.74 1.02 17.36
N GLU A 155 7.50 2.19 17.93
CA GLU A 155 7.02 2.37 19.31
C GLU A 155 5.59 2.94 19.34
N GLY A 156 4.87 2.73 20.46
CA GLY A 156 3.49 3.16 20.65
C GLY A 156 2.45 2.13 20.20
N GLU A 157 1.18 2.47 20.40
CA GLU A 157 0.01 1.66 20.03
C GLU A 157 -0.81 2.38 18.95
N GLU A 158 -1.44 1.64 18.05
CA GLU A 158 -2.26 2.22 16.98
C GLU A 158 -3.43 3.02 17.60
N PRO A 159 -3.72 4.27 17.17
CA PRO A 159 -3.19 4.99 16.01
C PRO A 159 -1.97 5.89 16.29
N GLN A 160 -1.46 5.90 17.51
CA GLN A 160 -0.34 6.74 17.96
C GLN A 160 1.01 6.03 17.82
N ARG A 161 1.12 5.06 16.90
CA ARG A 161 2.33 4.27 16.71
C ARG A 161 3.25 4.94 15.69
N PHE A 162 4.52 5.10 16.04
CA PHE A 162 5.51 5.88 15.30
C PHE A 162 6.84 5.14 15.14
N VAL A 163 7.72 5.65 14.27
CA VAL A 163 9.07 5.11 14.06
C VAL A 163 10.10 5.90 14.85
N VAL A 164 11.00 5.18 15.52
CA VAL A 164 12.18 5.70 16.19
C VAL A 164 13.41 5.26 15.42
N VAL A 165 14.21 6.23 14.99
CA VAL A 165 15.49 5.98 14.31
C VAL A 165 16.62 6.01 15.33
N LEU A 166 17.38 4.93 15.38
CA LEU A 166 18.47 4.74 16.35
C LEU A 166 19.81 5.19 15.75
N PRO A 167 20.67 5.89 16.52
CA PRO A 167 22.00 6.27 16.06
C PRO A 167 22.88 5.03 15.78
N ALA A 168 23.89 5.22 14.93
CA ALA A 168 24.80 4.17 14.47
C ALA A 168 25.85 3.77 15.51
#